data_AF-A0A450V526-F1
#
_entry.id   AF-A0A450V526-F1
#
_cell.length_a   1.000
_cell.length_b   1.000
_cell.length_c   1.000
_cell.angle_alpha   90.00
_cell.angle_beta   90.00
_cell.angle_gamma   90.00
#
_symmetry.space_group_name_H-M   'P 1'
#
loop_
_entity.id
_entity.type
_entity.pdbx_description
1 polymer ?
#
loop_
_entity_poly.entity_id
_entity_poly.type
_entity_poly.pdbx_seq_one_letter_code
_entity_poly.pdbx_strand_id
1 'polypeptide(L)'
;MGSKTVFLSHRRDPTGKAFARAIAQELKHRGYDGFLDVDGLEFGPWPHQLREQVAARAHFLLLLTPGALEKCADAEDWVRREYELAVHHRRNLVPVRNEDFDTDAERARCPAAMGGVFDLQIATVSHAGFEGDVEELVRRFIPPHKAPGWRGPATPGASPRKGEGETGGSRLPGAD
;
A
#
# COMPACT_ATOMS: atom_id res chain seq x y z
N MET A 1 3.95 10.32 5.93
CA MET A 1 3.03 9.42 5.21
C MET A 1 2.26 8.61 6.24
N GLY A 2 0.92 8.56 6.13
CA GLY A 2 0.11 7.73 7.02
C GLY A 2 0.27 6.25 6.66
N SER A 3 0.43 5.39 7.66
CA SER A 3 0.62 3.94 7.48
C SER A 3 -0.65 3.20 7.04
N LYS A 4 -1.79 3.90 6.94
CA LYS A 4 -3.08 3.38 6.47
C LYS A 4 -3.55 4.12 5.21
N THR A 5 -2.64 4.31 4.26
CA THR A 5 -2.92 4.99 3.01
C THR A 5 -2.71 4.03 1.85
N VAL A 6 -3.69 3.93 0.96
CA VAL A 6 -3.74 2.93 -0.13
C VAL A 6 -3.95 3.64 -1.46
N PHE A 7 -3.18 3.24 -2.47
CA PHE A 7 -3.46 3.52 -3.88
C PHE A 7 -4.09 2.27 -4.52
N LEU A 8 -5.25 2.40 -5.17
CA LEU A 8 -5.95 1.31 -5.84
C LEU A 8 -5.81 1.45 -7.36
N SER A 9 -4.94 0.64 -7.95
CA SER A 9 -4.77 0.51 -9.41
C SER A 9 -5.67 -0.60 -9.94
N HIS A 10 -6.42 -0.33 -11.01
CA HIS A 10 -7.35 -1.30 -11.60
C HIS A 10 -7.57 -1.02 -13.08
N ARG A 11 -8.06 -2.04 -13.79
CA ARG A 11 -8.53 -1.86 -15.16
C ARG A 11 -9.87 -1.13 -15.16
N ARG A 12 -9.99 -0.07 -15.96
CA ARG A 12 -11.19 0.79 -16.01
C ARG A 12 -12.37 0.20 -16.80
N ASP A 13 -12.38 -1.11 -17.02
CA ASP A 13 -13.57 -1.80 -17.53
C ASP A 13 -14.66 -1.89 -16.44
N PRO A 14 -15.90 -2.26 -16.78
CA PRO A 14 -16.99 -2.32 -15.80
C PRO A 14 -16.69 -3.21 -14.59
N THR A 15 -16.01 -4.35 -14.80
CA THR A 15 -15.70 -5.32 -13.74
C THR A 15 -14.66 -4.78 -12.79
N GLY A 16 -13.55 -4.24 -13.32
CA GLY A 16 -12.49 -3.63 -12.52
C GLY A 16 -12.99 -2.41 -11.75
N LYS A 17 -13.82 -1.54 -12.36
CA LYS A 17 -14.42 -0.39 -11.67
C LYS A 17 -15.32 -0.82 -10.52
N ALA A 18 -16.15 -1.83 -10.72
CA ALA A 18 -17.03 -2.36 -9.67
C ALA A 18 -16.22 -2.95 -8.51
N PHE A 19 -15.21 -3.76 -8.82
CA PHE A 19 -14.34 -4.37 -7.82
C PHE A 19 -13.55 -3.32 -7.02
N ALA A 20 -12.97 -2.32 -7.71
CA ALA A 20 -12.25 -1.23 -7.07
C ALA A 20 -13.13 -0.44 -6.10
N ARG A 21 -14.36 -0.09 -6.52
CA ARG A 21 -15.30 0.63 -5.67
C ARG A 21 -15.67 -0.16 -4.41
N ALA A 22 -15.94 -1.46 -4.54
CA ALA A 22 -16.25 -2.32 -3.40
C ALA A 22 -15.07 -2.38 -2.41
N ILE A 23 -13.85 -2.66 -2.89
CA ILE A 23 -12.64 -2.71 -2.06
C ILE A 23 -12.41 -1.36 -1.36
N ALA A 24 -12.53 -0.25 -2.09
CA ALA A 24 -12.32 1.08 -1.52
C ALA A 24 -13.32 1.42 -0.40
N GLN A 25 -14.60 1.09 -0.60
CA GLN A 25 -15.64 1.31 0.41
C GLN A 25 -15.32 0.52 1.68
N GLU A 26 -14.95 -0.75 1.54
CA GLU A 26 -14.66 -1.60 2.69
C GLU A 26 -13.36 -1.22 3.41
N LEU A 27 -12.32 -0.85 2.66
CA LEU A 27 -11.10 -0.29 3.24
C LEU A 27 -11.37 1.01 4.00
N LYS A 28 -12.25 1.87 3.48
CA LYS A 28 -12.67 3.10 4.15
C LYS A 28 -13.41 2.81 5.46
N HIS A 29 -14.31 1.83 5.49
CA HIS A 29 -14.96 1.39 6.73
C HIS A 29 -13.93 0.93 7.78
N ARG A 30 -12.79 0.41 7.35
CA ARG A 30 -11.68 -0.06 8.21
C ARG A 30 -10.65 1.03 8.54
N GLY A 31 -10.94 2.29 8.19
CA GLY A 31 -10.10 3.44 8.50
C GLY A 31 -8.84 3.56 7.64
N TYR A 32 -8.84 2.96 6.44
CA TYR A 32 -7.85 3.28 5.42
C TYR A 32 -8.30 4.46 4.57
N ASP A 33 -7.35 5.35 4.29
CA ASP A 33 -7.51 6.38 3.28
C ASP A 33 -7.15 5.76 1.92
N GLY A 34 -8.19 5.29 1.22
CA GLY A 34 -8.09 4.73 -0.12
C GLY A 34 -8.23 5.82 -1.18
N PHE A 35 -7.18 6.01 -1.98
CA PHE A 35 -7.27 6.76 -3.22
C PHE A 35 -7.66 5.80 -4.34
N LEU A 36 -8.85 6.04 -4.88
CA LEU A 36 -9.34 5.37 -6.06
C LEU A 36 -8.91 6.15 -7.30
N ASP A 37 -8.25 5.47 -8.22
CA ASP A 37 -8.03 6.01 -9.57
C ASP A 37 -9.34 5.97 -10.37
N VAL A 38 -10.32 6.86 -10.09
CA VAL A 38 -11.51 6.97 -10.95
C VAL A 38 -11.83 8.41 -11.37
N ASP A 39 -11.86 8.55 -12.71
CA ASP A 39 -12.75 9.40 -13.50
C ASP A 39 -12.54 10.93 -13.47
N GLY A 40 -11.48 11.45 -12.84
CA GLY A 40 -11.15 12.90 -12.85
C GLY A 40 -10.03 13.35 -13.80
N LEU A 41 -9.51 12.45 -14.65
CA LEU A 41 -8.14 12.55 -15.20
C LEU A 41 -8.08 12.90 -16.68
N GLU A 42 -9.23 13.13 -17.30
CA GLU A 42 -9.33 13.36 -18.73
C GLU A 42 -8.95 14.79 -19.15
N PHE A 43 -8.69 15.71 -18.21
CA PHE A 43 -8.44 17.12 -18.54
C PHE A 43 -7.31 17.75 -17.69
N GLY A 44 -6.03 17.46 -17.99
CA GLY A 44 -4.88 18.22 -17.41
C GLY A 44 -3.48 17.57 -17.56
N PRO A 45 -2.39 18.24 -17.10
CA PRO A 45 -1.01 17.73 -17.13
C PRO A 45 -0.80 16.64 -16.05
N TRP A 46 -1.43 15.49 -16.30
CA TRP A 46 -1.72 14.42 -15.35
C TRP A 46 -0.53 13.53 -14.88
N PRO A 47 0.56 13.32 -15.64
CA PRO A 47 1.65 12.44 -15.20
C PRO A 47 2.33 12.86 -13.89
N HIS A 48 2.19 14.12 -13.47
CA HIS A 48 2.74 14.61 -12.21
C HIS A 48 1.91 14.18 -11.00
N GLN A 49 0.60 14.42 -11.04
CA GLN A 49 -0.31 14.11 -9.94
C GLN A 49 -0.36 12.61 -9.65
N LEU A 50 -0.33 11.77 -10.70
CA LEU A 50 -0.26 10.32 -10.52
C LEU A 50 1.01 9.89 -9.75
N ARG A 51 2.17 10.44 -10.13
CA ARG A 51 3.45 10.19 -9.44
C ARG A 51 3.38 10.60 -7.97
N GLU A 52 2.82 11.77 -7.70
CA GLU A 52 2.65 12.27 -6.33
C GLU A 52 1.73 11.37 -5.52
N GLN A 53 0.61 10.92 -6.08
CA GLN A 53 -0.33 10.05 -5.37
C GLN A 53 0.30 8.69 -5.08
N VAL A 54 0.92 8.02 -6.07
CA VAL A 54 1.57 6.72 -5.84
C VAL A 54 2.69 6.86 -4.79
N ALA A 55 3.49 7.93 -4.85
CA ALA A 55 4.56 8.17 -3.88
C ALA A 55 4.05 8.49 -2.46
N ALA A 56 2.92 9.18 -2.34
CA ALA A 56 2.35 9.61 -1.06
C ALA A 56 1.65 8.49 -0.27
N ARG A 57 1.27 7.40 -0.94
CA ARG A 57 0.60 6.25 -0.30
C ARG A 57 1.60 5.20 0.20
N ALA A 58 1.23 4.51 1.26
CA ALA A 58 2.04 3.46 1.87
C ALA A 58 1.91 2.13 1.10
N HIS A 59 0.68 1.77 0.77
CA HIS A 59 0.36 0.51 0.11
C HIS A 59 -0.16 0.78 -1.29
N PHE A 60 0.18 -0.12 -2.21
CA PHE A 60 -0.29 -0.11 -3.59
C PHE A 60 -1.00 -1.44 -3.85
N LEU A 61 -2.29 -1.37 -4.13
CA LEU A 61 -3.09 -2.54 -4.46
C LEU A 61 -3.32 -2.56 -5.97
N LEU A 62 -2.83 -3.63 -6.61
CA LEU A 62 -3.11 -3.90 -8.02
C LEU A 62 -4.29 -4.86 -8.08
N LEU A 63 -5.45 -4.37 -8.52
CA LEU A 63 -6.67 -5.17 -8.59
C LEU A 63 -6.70 -5.97 -9.90
N LEU A 64 -6.74 -7.28 -9.75
CA LEU A 64 -6.64 -8.26 -10.83
C LEU A 64 -8.02 -8.87 -11.10
N THR A 65 -8.66 -8.39 -12.15
CA THR A 65 -9.83 -9.00 -12.79
C THR A 65 -9.39 -9.66 -14.11
N PRO A 66 -10.19 -10.56 -14.71
CA PRO A 66 -9.85 -11.16 -16.00
C PRO A 66 -9.47 -10.10 -17.03
N GLY A 67 -8.34 -10.30 -17.71
CA GLY A 67 -7.81 -9.36 -18.71
C GLY A 67 -7.22 -8.06 -18.16
N ALA A 68 -7.09 -7.88 -16.84
CA ALA A 68 -6.62 -6.62 -16.24
C ALA A 68 -5.23 -6.18 -16.75
N LEU A 69 -4.38 -7.16 -17.12
CA LEU A 69 -3.00 -6.95 -17.55
C LEU A 69 -2.79 -6.95 -19.07
N GLU A 70 -3.81 -7.23 -19.87
CA GLU A 70 -3.66 -7.44 -21.34
C GLU A 70 -3.05 -6.23 -22.05
N LYS A 71 -3.43 -5.02 -21.66
CA LYS A 71 -2.95 -3.77 -22.27
C LYS A 71 -1.60 -3.32 -21.73
N CYS A 72 -1.07 -3.96 -20.70
CA CYS A 72 0.20 -3.56 -20.08
C CYS A 72 1.43 -3.87 -20.93
N ALA A 73 1.27 -4.45 -22.12
CA ALA A 73 2.36 -4.48 -23.11
C ALA A 73 2.73 -3.06 -23.59
N ASP A 74 1.76 -2.15 -23.61
CA ASP A 74 1.96 -0.74 -23.93
C ASP A 74 2.58 0.00 -22.72
N ALA A 75 3.68 0.73 -22.94
CA ALA A 75 4.34 1.54 -21.91
C ALA A 75 3.53 2.80 -21.53
N GLU A 76 2.57 3.17 -22.36
CA GLU A 76 1.64 4.27 -22.09
C GLU A 76 0.42 3.81 -21.27
N ASP A 77 0.23 2.50 -21.07
CA ASP A 77 -0.87 1.98 -20.27
C ASP A 77 -0.78 2.42 -18.81
N TRP A 78 -1.90 2.92 -18.29
CA TRP A 78 -1.95 3.48 -16.94
C TRP A 78 -1.62 2.45 -15.86
N VAL A 79 -2.17 1.23 -15.95
CA VAL A 79 -1.92 0.19 -14.94
C VAL A 79 -0.44 -0.18 -14.90
N ARG A 80 0.20 -0.26 -16.07
CA ARG A 80 1.65 -0.48 -16.15
C ARG A 80 2.44 0.67 -15.52
N ARG A 81 2.12 1.92 -15.87
CA ARG A 81 2.82 3.09 -15.34
C ARG A 81 2.71 3.19 -13.83
N GLU A 82 1.52 2.94 -13.30
CA GLU A 82 1.26 2.92 -11.85
C GLU A 82 2.06 1.82 -11.16
N TYR A 83 2.09 0.62 -11.73
CA TYR A 83 2.87 -0.50 -11.23
C TYR A 83 4.38 -0.18 -11.22
N GLU A 84 4.92 0.31 -12.33
CA GLU A 84 6.34 0.67 -12.44
C GLU A 84 6.72 1.78 -11.44
N LEU A 85 5.83 2.77 -11.22
CA LEU A 85 6.02 3.80 -10.20
C LEU A 85 5.99 3.23 -8.78
N ALA A 86 5.06 2.32 -8.49
CA ALA A 86 4.99 1.66 -7.19
C ALA A 86 6.25 0.85 -6.88
N VAL A 87 6.78 0.14 -7.89
CA VAL A 87 8.06 -0.57 -7.83
C VAL A 87 9.20 0.40 -7.59
N HIS A 88 9.30 1.47 -8.39
CA HIS A 88 10.34 2.49 -8.27
C HIS A 88 10.37 3.14 -6.88
N HIS A 89 9.20 3.51 -6.35
CA HIS A 89 9.06 4.10 -5.03
C HIS A 89 9.09 3.08 -3.88
N ARG A 90 9.27 1.78 -4.16
CA ARG A 90 9.30 0.70 -3.16
C ARG A 90 8.07 0.74 -2.25
N ARG A 91 6.88 0.90 -2.85
CA ARG A 91 5.61 0.81 -2.13
C ARG A 91 5.37 -0.64 -1.71
N ASN A 92 4.53 -0.85 -0.69
CA ASN A 92 4.07 -2.20 -0.38
C ASN A 92 3.05 -2.65 -1.43
N LEU A 93 3.55 -3.30 -2.49
CA LEU A 93 2.80 -3.75 -3.65
C LEU A 93 2.08 -5.06 -3.35
N VAL A 94 0.75 -5.06 -3.46
CA VAL A 94 -0.10 -6.20 -3.16
C VAL A 94 -1.04 -6.44 -4.35
N PRO A 95 -0.84 -7.51 -5.14
CA PRO A 95 -1.83 -7.94 -6.10
C PRO A 95 -3.05 -8.52 -5.37
N VAL A 96 -4.25 -8.09 -5.76
CA VAL A 96 -5.52 -8.55 -5.18
C VAL A 96 -6.40 -9.02 -6.32
N ARG A 97 -6.65 -10.32 -6.40
CA ARG A 97 -7.49 -10.91 -7.44
C ARG A 97 -8.93 -11.08 -6.98
N ASN A 98 -9.86 -10.90 -7.90
CA ASN A 98 -11.22 -11.39 -7.70
C ASN A 98 -11.28 -12.90 -7.98
N GLU A 99 -12.41 -13.53 -7.65
CA GLU A 99 -12.62 -14.98 -7.82
C GLU A 99 -12.57 -15.46 -9.28
N ASP A 100 -12.86 -14.58 -10.24
CA ASP A 100 -12.84 -14.92 -11.68
C ASP A 100 -11.43 -14.89 -12.30
N PHE A 101 -10.43 -14.37 -11.59
CA PHE A 101 -9.06 -14.25 -12.11
C PHE A 101 -8.33 -15.59 -12.05
N ASP A 102 -8.18 -16.23 -13.21
CA ASP A 102 -7.36 -17.42 -13.39
C ASP A 102 -5.87 -17.05 -13.43
N THR A 103 -5.17 -17.31 -12.33
CA THR A 103 -3.76 -16.97 -12.19
C THR A 103 -2.86 -17.66 -13.21
N ASP A 104 -3.13 -18.90 -13.58
CA ASP A 104 -2.27 -19.65 -14.51
C ASP A 104 -2.49 -19.15 -15.94
N ALA A 105 -3.75 -18.97 -16.33
CA ALA A 105 -4.09 -18.48 -17.66
C ALA A 105 -3.66 -17.02 -17.88
N GLU A 106 -3.72 -16.19 -16.84
CA GLU A 106 -3.27 -14.78 -16.89
C GLU A 106 -1.76 -14.68 -16.86
N ARG A 107 -1.06 -15.52 -16.08
CA ARG A 107 0.41 -15.59 -16.07
C ARG A 107 0.96 -15.94 -17.45
N ALA A 108 0.35 -16.92 -18.11
CA ALA A 108 0.78 -17.37 -19.44
C ALA A 108 0.67 -16.28 -20.52
N ARG A 109 -0.27 -15.33 -20.36
CA ARG A 109 -0.53 -14.22 -21.30
C ARG A 109 0.04 -12.89 -20.82
N CYS A 110 0.71 -12.87 -19.67
CA CYS A 110 1.20 -11.66 -19.03
C CYS A 110 2.32 -11.00 -19.86
N PRO A 111 2.22 -9.69 -20.15
CA PRO A 111 3.33 -8.94 -20.72
C PRO A 111 4.57 -9.00 -19.82
N ALA A 112 5.77 -9.13 -20.41
CA ALA A 112 7.02 -9.28 -19.67
C ALA A 112 7.25 -8.17 -18.61
N ALA A 113 6.82 -6.93 -18.91
CA ALA A 113 6.93 -5.79 -17.99
C ALA A 113 6.13 -5.98 -16.69
N MET A 114 5.07 -6.80 -16.71
CA MET A 114 4.21 -7.08 -15.56
C MET A 114 4.52 -8.44 -14.92
N GLY A 115 5.51 -9.19 -15.42
CA GLY A 115 5.81 -10.55 -14.96
C GLY A 115 6.04 -10.63 -13.44
N GLY A 116 6.72 -9.62 -12.88
CA GLY A 116 7.00 -9.54 -11.44
C GLY A 116 5.78 -9.45 -10.54
N VAL A 117 4.59 -9.12 -11.06
CA VAL A 117 3.33 -9.18 -10.30
C VAL A 117 3.09 -10.59 -9.75
N PHE A 118 3.46 -11.60 -10.54
CA PHE A 118 3.16 -12.99 -10.23
C PHE A 118 4.21 -13.67 -9.33
N ASP A 119 5.28 -12.98 -8.97
CA ASP A 119 6.25 -13.40 -7.97
C ASP A 119 5.84 -12.95 -6.56
N LEU A 120 4.83 -12.08 -6.47
CA LEU A 120 4.29 -11.57 -5.22
C LEU A 120 3.19 -12.50 -4.69
N GLN A 121 2.96 -12.42 -3.38
CA GLN A 121 1.82 -13.10 -2.78
C GLN A 121 0.53 -12.39 -3.24
N ILE A 122 -0.31 -13.10 -3.99
CA ILE A 122 -1.60 -12.59 -4.48
C ILE A 122 -2.68 -12.83 -3.42
N ALA A 123 -3.36 -11.77 -2.98
CA ALA A 123 -4.54 -11.86 -2.13
C ALA A 123 -5.76 -12.21 -3.00
N THR A 124 -6.71 -12.98 -2.46
CA THR A 124 -7.97 -13.29 -3.14
C THR A 124 -9.11 -12.64 -2.38
N VAL A 125 -10.03 -11.99 -3.10
CA VAL A 125 -11.29 -11.48 -2.55
C VAL A 125 -12.44 -12.02 -3.38
N SER A 126 -13.29 -12.80 -2.74
CA SER A 126 -14.48 -13.42 -3.31
C SER A 126 -15.74 -12.58 -3.06
N HIS A 127 -16.78 -12.80 -3.85
CA HIS A 127 -18.07 -12.17 -3.60
C HIS A 127 -18.73 -12.74 -2.34
N ALA A 128 -18.67 -14.06 -2.16
CA ALA A 128 -19.31 -14.75 -1.04
C ALA A 128 -18.64 -14.44 0.31
N GLY A 129 -17.31 -14.31 0.34
CA GLY A 129 -16.50 -14.08 1.54
C GLY A 129 -16.05 -12.64 1.73
N PHE A 130 -16.62 -11.69 0.99
CA PHE A 130 -16.05 -10.36 0.77
C PHE A 130 -15.49 -9.67 2.02
N GLU A 131 -16.30 -9.48 3.07
CA GLU A 131 -15.86 -8.79 4.29
C GLU A 131 -14.71 -9.49 5.00
N GLY A 132 -14.75 -10.83 5.07
CA GLY A 132 -13.69 -11.64 5.69
C GLY A 132 -12.41 -11.64 4.86
N ASP A 133 -12.54 -11.69 3.54
CA ASP A 133 -11.40 -11.63 2.63
C ASP A 133 -10.70 -10.26 2.68
N VAL A 134 -11.47 -9.16 2.78
CA VAL A 134 -10.88 -7.83 2.98
C VAL A 134 -10.28 -7.68 4.38
N GLU A 135 -10.86 -8.32 5.40
CA GLU A 135 -10.23 -8.37 6.72
C GLU A 135 -8.85 -9.04 6.66
N GLU A 136 -8.76 -10.19 6.00
CA GLU A 136 -7.50 -10.91 5.83
C GLU A 136 -6.51 -10.11 4.97
N LEU A 137 -6.98 -9.45 3.91
CA LEU A 137 -6.18 -8.52 3.11
C LEU A 137 -5.54 -7.45 4.00
N VAL A 138 -6.34 -6.80 4.85
CA VAL A 138 -5.88 -5.78 5.79
C VAL A 138 -4.88 -6.33 6.80
N ARG A 139 -5.21 -7.46 7.43
CA ARG A 139 -4.43 -8.07 8.49
C ARG A 139 -3.07 -8.57 8.00
N ARG A 140 -3.05 -9.22 6.83
CA ARG A 140 -1.87 -9.94 6.33
C ARG A 140 -1.03 -9.14 5.35
N PHE A 141 -1.65 -8.33 4.48
CA PHE A 141 -0.93 -7.73 3.35
C PHE A 141 -0.66 -6.24 3.51
N ILE A 142 -1.58 -5.51 4.15
CA ILE A 142 -1.43 -4.06 4.36
C ILE A 142 -1.48 -3.59 5.82
N PRO A 143 -1.01 -4.35 6.83
CA PRO A 143 -0.95 -3.83 8.18
C PRO A 143 0.04 -2.64 8.25
N PRO A 144 -0.13 -1.69 9.20
CA PRO A 144 0.68 -0.48 9.31
C PRO A 144 2.19 -0.70 9.28
N HIS A 145 2.68 -1.81 9.85
CA HIS A 145 4.11 -2.11 9.91
C HIS A 145 4.73 -2.52 8.56
N LYS A 146 3.91 -2.84 7.55
CA LYS A 146 4.36 -3.06 6.18
C LYS A 146 4.43 -1.76 5.36
N ALA A 147 4.03 -0.62 5.93
CA ALA A 147 4.20 0.67 5.28
C ALA A 147 5.69 1.03 5.12
N PRO A 148 6.14 1.48 3.94
CA PRO A 148 7.51 1.94 3.75
C PRO A 148 7.87 3.05 4.74
N GLY A 149 8.98 2.88 5.46
CA GLY A 149 9.45 3.87 6.44
C GLY A 149 8.69 3.87 7.78
N TRP A 150 7.88 2.85 8.06
CA TRP A 150 7.26 2.65 9.38
C TRP A 150 8.31 2.61 10.50
N ARG A 151 8.10 3.38 11.58
CA ARG A 151 8.99 3.46 12.74
C ARG A 151 8.40 2.90 14.04
N GLY A 152 7.30 2.13 13.95
CA GLY A 152 6.58 1.66 15.13
C GLY A 152 5.69 2.73 15.77
N PRO A 153 4.85 2.34 16.74
CA PRO A 153 4.22 3.31 17.62
C PRO A 153 5.32 4.04 18.41
N ALA A 154 5.26 5.38 18.46
CA ALA A 154 6.07 6.14 19.40
C ALA A 154 5.70 5.66 20.81
N THR A 155 6.61 4.95 21.48
CA THR A 155 6.38 4.52 22.85
C THR A 155 6.28 5.78 23.71
N PRO A 156 5.15 6.04 24.40
CA PRO A 156 5.13 7.09 25.40
C PRO A 156 5.92 6.55 26.60
N GLY A 157 7.11 7.10 26.84
CA GLY A 157 7.87 6.83 28.06
C GLY A 157 9.10 5.94 27.89
N ALA A 158 10.14 6.49 27.28
CA ALA A 158 11.48 6.33 27.83
C ALA A 158 11.96 7.73 28.23
N SER A 159 11.58 8.16 29.44
CA SER A 159 12.22 9.32 30.06
C SER A 159 13.73 9.03 30.16
N PRO A 160 14.60 10.01 29.90
CA PRO A 160 16.01 9.89 30.25
C PRO A 160 16.07 9.70 31.77
N ARG A 161 16.74 8.64 32.25
CA ARG A 161 17.09 8.57 33.67
C ARG A 161 17.97 9.80 33.96
N LYS A 162 17.42 10.79 34.66
CA LYS A 162 18.23 11.81 35.33
C LYS A 162 19.05 11.09 36.39
N GLY A 163 20.37 11.14 36.25
CA GLY A 163 21.27 10.83 37.35
C GLY A 163 21.18 11.96 38.37
N GLU A 164 20.36 11.77 39.39
CA GLU A 164 20.60 12.31 40.74
C GLU A 164 21.72 11.44 41.33
N GLY A 165 22.77 11.88 42.01
CA GLY A 165 23.11 13.15 42.64
C GLY A 165 23.88 12.76 43.90
N GLU A 166 25.20 13.00 43.97
CA GLU A 166 25.96 12.95 45.22
C GLU A 166 26.75 14.25 45.37
N THR A 167 26.07 15.22 45.98
CA THR A 167 26.71 16.32 46.71
C THR A 167 26.70 15.95 48.18
N GLY A 168 27.86 15.53 48.70
CA GLY A 168 28.09 15.35 50.13
C GLY A 168 29.37 16.06 50.52
N GLY A 169 29.26 17.34 50.89
CA GLY A 169 30.36 18.10 51.44
C GLY A 169 30.69 17.64 52.87
N SER A 170 31.97 17.63 53.21
CA SER A 170 32.42 17.72 54.59
C SER A 170 33.67 18.60 54.65
N ARG A 171 33.54 19.76 55.30
CA ARG A 171 34.66 20.61 55.74
C ARG A 171 35.23 20.01 57.03
N LEU A 172 36.55 19.98 57.13
CA LEU A 172 37.27 20.13 58.39
C LEU A 172 38.44 21.11 58.17
N PRO A 173 38.70 22.06 59.08
CA PRO A 173 39.89 22.90 59.06
C PRO A 173 40.97 22.38 60.04
N GLY A 174 42.24 22.52 59.67
CA GLY A 174 43.42 22.44 60.54
C GLY A 174 44.60 23.01 59.76
N ALA A 175 45.11 24.19 60.07
CA ALA A 175 46.11 24.48 61.11
C ALA A 175 47.47 23.81 60.80
N ASP A 176 48.29 24.48 59.98
CA ASP A 176 49.55 25.14 60.37
C ASP A 176 50.13 25.93 59.18
#